data_AF-A0A1F1Z989-F1
#
_entry.id   AF-A0A1F1Z989-F1
#
_cell.length_a   1.000
_cell.length_b   1.000
_cell.length_c   1.000
_cell.angle_alpha   90.00
_cell.angle_beta   90.00
_cell.angle_gamma   90.00
#
_symmetry.space_group_name_H-M   'P 1'
#
loop_
_entity.id
_entity.type
_entity.pdbx_description
1 polymer ?
#
loop_
_entity_poly.entity_id
_entity_poly.type
_entity_poly.pdbx_seq_one_letter_code
_entity_poly.pdbx_strand_id
1 'polypeptide(L)'
;MLTHQEVGELGLSPHQAWNAAARSLRATAVTASGVQFFSRPASVILGSHAPRGVEVRGDANTAAAWCAHPLTFGMLHAHFSSILSPTQDLVFFSRDQRELFVFDADQFDVVRALGPEGVLLFSLGFPLLARTRVSLA
;
A
#
# COMPACT_ATOMS: atom_id res chain seq x y z
N MET A 1 -6.61 -11.42 -13.07
CA MET A 1 -5.58 -12.23 -12.36
C MET A 1 -5.26 -13.40 -13.27
N LEU A 2 -3.97 -13.71 -13.47
CA LEU A 2 -3.55 -14.91 -14.19
C LEU A 2 -3.43 -16.07 -13.21
N THR A 3 -3.89 -17.24 -13.61
CA THR A 3 -3.71 -18.52 -12.91
C THR A 3 -2.28 -19.01 -13.05
N HIS A 4 -1.87 -19.94 -12.17
CA HIS A 4 -0.55 -20.56 -12.24
C HIS A 4 -0.29 -21.23 -13.60
N GLN A 5 -1.33 -21.83 -14.17
CA GLN A 5 -1.27 -22.49 -15.47
C GLN A 5 -1.08 -21.50 -16.62
N GLU A 6 -1.81 -20.38 -16.63
CA GLU A 6 -1.64 -19.31 -17.63
C GLU A 6 -0.26 -18.64 -17.55
N VAL A 7 0.32 -18.54 -16.34
CA VAL A 7 1.71 -18.07 -16.17
C VAL A 7 2.72 -19.06 -16.78
N GLY A 8 2.49 -20.36 -16.59
CA GLY A 8 3.29 -21.42 -17.19
C GLY A 8 3.18 -21.46 -18.73
N GLU A 9 1.99 -21.22 -19.27
CA GLU A 9 1.73 -21.15 -20.72
C GLU A 9 2.43 -19.96 -21.39
N LEU A 10 2.67 -18.87 -20.65
CA LEU A 10 3.49 -17.74 -21.09
C LEU A 10 5.01 -18.02 -21.03
N GLY A 11 5.42 -19.22 -20.61
CA GLY A 11 6.83 -19.60 -20.45
C GLY A 11 7.55 -18.86 -19.30
N LEU A 12 6.80 -18.25 -18.39
CA LEU A 12 7.34 -17.50 -17.25
C LEU A 12 7.23 -18.32 -15.96
N SER A 13 8.24 -18.23 -15.10
CA SER A 13 8.09 -18.67 -13.72
C SER A 13 7.19 -17.67 -12.94
N PRO A 14 6.53 -18.11 -11.85
CA PRO A 14 5.77 -17.20 -10.99
C PRO A 14 6.59 -16.00 -10.51
N HIS A 15 7.87 -16.20 -10.20
CA HIS A 15 8.77 -15.12 -9.81
C HIS A 15 9.03 -14.14 -10.95
N GLN A 16 9.20 -14.62 -12.19
CA GLN A 16 9.34 -13.74 -13.36
C GLN A 16 8.06 -12.96 -13.63
N ALA A 17 6.90 -13.60 -13.51
CA ALA A 17 5.59 -12.95 -13.67
C ALA A 17 5.38 -11.86 -12.59
N TRP A 18 5.71 -12.12 -11.33
CA TRP A 18 5.61 -11.15 -10.24
C TRP A 18 6.53 -9.94 -10.46
N ASN A 19 7.78 -10.16 -10.86
CA ASN A 19 8.72 -9.10 -11.22
C ASN A 19 8.26 -8.30 -12.46
N ALA A 20 7.64 -8.95 -13.45
CA ALA A 20 7.09 -8.29 -14.63
C ALA A 20 5.88 -7.42 -14.27
N ALA A 21 5.00 -7.90 -13.39
CA ALA A 21 3.86 -7.14 -12.88
C ALA A 21 4.33 -5.87 -12.15
N ALA A 22 5.33 -5.99 -11.27
CA ALA A 22 5.90 -4.84 -10.56
C ALA A 22 6.51 -3.79 -11.50
N ARG A 23 7.23 -4.24 -12.55
CA ARG A 23 7.77 -3.34 -13.58
C ARG A 23 6.67 -2.63 -14.38
N SER A 24 5.58 -3.34 -14.66
CA SER A 24 4.43 -2.79 -15.39
C SER A 24 3.71 -1.74 -14.55
N LEU A 25 3.44 -2.04 -13.27
CA LEU A 25 2.83 -1.08 -12.33
C LEU A 25 3.72 0.16 -12.15
N ARG A 26 5.04 -0.02 -12.03
CA ARG A 26 5.98 1.10 -11.99
C ARG A 26 5.85 2.00 -13.22
N ALA A 27 5.78 1.41 -14.41
CA ALA A 27 5.72 2.16 -15.67
C ALA A 27 4.48 3.05 -15.78
N THR A 28 3.38 2.75 -15.05
CA THR A 28 2.18 3.60 -15.05
C THR A 28 2.29 4.83 -14.16
N ALA A 29 3.27 4.89 -13.25
CA ALA A 29 3.42 6.00 -12.29
C ALA A 29 4.69 6.84 -12.49
N VAL A 30 5.66 6.34 -13.26
CA VAL A 30 6.90 7.09 -13.55
C VAL A 30 6.62 8.16 -14.61
N THR A 31 7.09 9.36 -14.31
CA THR A 31 7.03 10.57 -15.14
C THR A 31 8.44 11.13 -15.32
N ALA A 32 8.61 12.15 -16.17
CA ALA A 32 9.89 12.83 -16.33
C ALA A 32 10.43 13.47 -15.02
N SER A 33 9.54 13.78 -14.07
CA SER A 33 9.87 14.40 -12.78
C SER A 33 9.91 13.43 -11.59
N GLY A 34 9.82 12.11 -11.83
CA GLY A 34 9.81 11.10 -10.77
C GLY A 34 8.50 10.31 -10.73
N VAL A 35 8.03 9.93 -9.54
CA VAL A 35 6.84 9.09 -9.36
C VAL A 35 5.64 9.94 -8.99
N GLN A 36 4.52 9.73 -9.68
CA GLN A 36 3.26 10.43 -9.42
C GLN A 36 2.22 9.48 -8.83
N PHE A 37 1.56 9.94 -7.77
CA PHE A 37 0.37 9.31 -7.21
C PHE A 37 -0.76 10.33 -7.13
N PHE A 38 -1.97 9.89 -7.49
CA PHE A 38 -3.17 10.67 -7.21
C PHE A 38 -3.67 10.31 -5.82
N SER A 39 -3.93 11.33 -5.01
CA SER A 39 -4.38 11.15 -3.65
C SER A 39 -5.42 12.19 -3.26
N ARG A 40 -6.18 11.88 -2.21
CA ARG A 40 -7.09 12.83 -1.56
C ARG A 40 -7.09 12.59 -0.05
N PRO A 41 -7.56 13.54 0.78
CA PRO A 41 -7.61 13.34 2.22
C PRO A 41 -8.42 12.08 2.58
N ALA A 42 -7.88 11.25 3.47
CA ALA A 42 -8.53 9.98 3.87
C ALA A 42 -9.91 10.21 4.48
N SER A 43 -10.10 11.33 5.18
CA SER A 43 -11.38 11.72 5.81
C SER A 43 -12.53 11.89 4.83
N VAL A 44 -12.25 12.09 3.52
CA VAL A 44 -13.29 12.17 2.48
C VAL A 44 -14.00 10.83 2.30
N ILE A 45 -13.29 9.71 2.48
CA ILE A 45 -13.84 8.35 2.30
C ILE A 45 -14.14 7.68 3.64
N LEU A 46 -13.28 7.90 4.64
CA LEU A 46 -13.35 7.25 5.94
C LEU A 46 -14.04 8.10 7.03
N GLY A 47 -14.45 9.33 6.70
CA GLY A 47 -15.09 10.24 7.66
C GLY A 47 -14.12 10.99 8.57
N SER A 48 -14.65 11.88 9.41
CA SER A 48 -13.85 12.80 10.24
C SER A 48 -13.05 12.13 11.36
N HIS A 49 -13.34 10.86 11.68
CA HIS A 49 -12.58 10.09 12.68
C HIS A 49 -11.29 9.48 12.10
N ALA A 50 -11.08 9.56 10.78
CA ALA A 50 -9.87 9.04 10.15
C ALA A 50 -8.64 9.83 10.62
N PRO A 51 -7.53 9.15 10.97
CA PRO A 51 -6.27 9.83 11.27
C PRO A 51 -5.76 10.66 10.09
N ARG A 52 -4.79 11.54 10.34
CA ARG A 52 -4.15 12.35 9.29
C ARG A 52 -3.56 11.42 8.23
N GLY A 53 -4.06 11.51 7.01
CA GLY A 53 -3.60 10.65 5.93
C GLY A 53 -4.35 10.91 4.64
N VAL A 54 -4.02 10.08 3.64
CA VAL A 54 -4.56 10.15 2.29
C VAL A 54 -5.05 8.80 1.81
N GLU A 55 -6.10 8.81 1.00
CA GLU A 55 -6.42 7.69 0.12
C GLU A 55 -5.56 7.80 -1.14
N VAL A 56 -4.95 6.68 -1.54
CA VAL A 56 -4.28 6.53 -2.83
C VAL A 56 -5.30 6.06 -3.85
N ARG A 57 -5.45 6.80 -4.95
CA ARG A 57 -6.40 6.45 -6.00
C ARG A 57 -5.88 5.25 -6.81
N GLY A 58 -6.71 4.21 -6.92
CA GLY A 58 -6.55 3.16 -7.92
C GLY A 58 -6.97 3.65 -9.31
N ASP A 59 -6.34 3.11 -10.35
CA ASP A 59 -6.69 3.41 -11.75
C ASP A 59 -6.87 2.07 -12.50
N ALA A 60 -6.11 1.81 -13.58
CA ALA A 60 -6.09 0.52 -14.25
C ALA A 60 -5.71 -0.66 -13.32
N ASN A 61 -5.02 -0.37 -12.21
CA ASN A 61 -4.70 -1.32 -11.14
C ASN A 61 -5.34 -0.87 -9.82
N THR A 62 -5.64 -1.83 -8.94
CA THR A 62 -6.07 -1.52 -7.57
C THR A 62 -4.98 -0.75 -6.83
N ALA A 63 -5.38 0.14 -5.92
CA ALA A 63 -4.42 0.92 -5.14
C ALA A 63 -3.56 0.01 -4.25
N ALA A 64 -4.14 -1.03 -3.65
CA ALA A 64 -3.39 -1.99 -2.84
C ALA A 64 -2.34 -2.81 -3.62
N ALA A 65 -2.39 -2.85 -4.95
CA ALA A 65 -1.39 -3.56 -5.76
C ALA A 65 0.03 -3.01 -5.54
N TRP A 66 0.16 -1.75 -5.13
CA TRP A 66 1.46 -1.15 -4.78
C TRP A 66 2.15 -1.87 -3.63
N CYS A 67 1.40 -2.45 -2.69
CA CYS A 67 1.94 -3.20 -1.55
C CYS A 67 2.40 -4.62 -1.91
N ALA A 68 2.06 -5.13 -3.11
CA ALA A 68 2.24 -6.53 -3.45
C ALA A 68 3.69 -6.91 -3.82
N HIS A 69 4.59 -5.95 -4.05
CA HIS A 69 5.97 -6.22 -4.45
C HIS A 69 6.95 -5.24 -3.77
N PRO A 70 8.14 -5.69 -3.32
CA PRO A 70 9.12 -4.85 -2.61
C PRO A 70 9.48 -3.55 -3.30
N LEU A 71 9.75 -3.64 -4.61
CA LEU A 71 10.01 -2.48 -5.46
C LEU A 71 8.88 -1.44 -5.42
N THR A 72 7.63 -1.85 -5.65
CA THR A 72 6.51 -0.90 -5.78
C THR A 72 6.10 -0.35 -4.42
N PHE A 73 6.17 -1.17 -3.36
CA PHE A 73 5.82 -0.72 -2.03
C PHE A 73 6.88 0.25 -1.48
N GLY A 74 8.16 -0.02 -1.74
CA GLY A 74 9.25 0.91 -1.45
C GLY A 74 9.11 2.25 -2.16
N MET A 75 8.69 2.26 -3.43
CA MET A 75 8.42 3.50 -4.17
C MET A 75 7.26 4.29 -3.56
N LEU A 76 6.17 3.61 -3.21
CA LEU A 76 5.01 4.21 -2.56
C LEU A 76 5.39 4.83 -1.21
N HIS A 77 6.11 4.06 -0.38
CA HIS A 77 6.57 4.48 0.94
C HIS A 77 7.49 5.70 0.86
N ALA A 78 8.50 5.66 -0.01
CA ALA A 78 9.41 6.78 -0.21
C ALA A 78 8.68 8.06 -0.69
N HIS A 79 7.71 7.91 -1.60
CA HIS A 79 6.91 9.04 -2.08
C HIS A 79 6.13 9.69 -0.95
N PHE A 80 5.33 8.93 -0.20
CA PHE A 80 4.51 9.51 0.86
C PHE A 80 5.30 9.94 2.09
N SER A 81 6.47 9.34 2.33
CA SER A 81 7.38 9.81 3.38
C SER A 81 7.89 11.22 3.07
N SER A 82 8.21 11.48 1.81
CA SER A 82 8.60 12.82 1.34
C SER A 82 7.44 13.83 1.44
N ILE A 83 6.24 13.44 0.98
CA ILE A 83 5.08 14.35 0.94
C ILE A 83 4.51 14.65 2.33
N LEU A 84 4.35 13.64 3.17
CA LEU A 84 3.73 13.79 4.49
C LEU A 84 4.72 14.27 5.55
N SER A 85 6.02 14.02 5.34
CA SER A 85 7.11 14.31 6.29
C SER A 85 6.76 13.85 7.72
N PRO A 86 6.48 12.54 7.88
CA PRO A 86 5.94 12.03 9.14
C PRO A 86 7.00 12.05 10.24
N THR A 87 6.57 12.21 11.50
CA THR A 87 7.47 12.15 12.66
C THR A 87 7.76 10.71 13.11
N GLN A 88 6.93 9.77 12.66
CA GLN A 88 7.06 8.33 12.82
C GLN A 88 7.02 7.66 11.44
N ASP A 89 7.14 6.33 11.38
CA ASP A 89 6.98 5.63 10.11
C ASP A 89 5.50 5.62 9.66
N LEU A 90 5.27 5.50 8.35
CA LEU A 90 3.93 5.51 7.76
C LEU A 90 3.16 4.24 8.09
N VAL A 91 1.86 4.40 8.32
CA VAL A 91 0.93 3.28 8.49
C VAL A 91 0.04 3.18 7.26
N PHE A 92 -0.07 1.98 6.70
CA PHE A 92 -0.88 1.69 5.53
C PHE A 92 -2.14 0.94 5.96
N PHE A 93 -3.23 1.12 5.22
CA PHE A 93 -4.49 0.45 5.51
C PHE A 93 -5.26 0.11 4.25
N SER A 94 -5.91 -1.05 4.26
CA SER A 94 -6.76 -1.51 3.17
C SER A 94 -7.82 -2.47 3.72
N ARG A 95 -9.12 -2.15 3.56
CA ARG A 95 -10.21 -3.03 4.03
C ARG A 95 -10.34 -4.31 3.21
N ASP A 96 -10.13 -4.21 1.90
CA ASP A 96 -10.53 -5.24 0.94
C ASP A 96 -9.45 -5.63 -0.08
N GLN A 97 -8.21 -5.17 0.13
CA GLN A 97 -7.07 -5.36 -0.77
C GLN A 97 -7.29 -4.72 -2.16
N ARG A 98 -8.17 -3.72 -2.25
CA ARG A 98 -8.38 -2.92 -3.47
C ARG A 98 -8.02 -1.46 -3.25
N GLU A 99 -8.59 -0.85 -2.23
CA GLU A 99 -8.24 0.51 -1.82
C GLU A 99 -6.93 0.56 -1.02
N LEU A 100 -6.36 1.74 -0.86
CA LEU A 100 -5.17 1.92 -0.04
C LEU A 100 -5.16 3.29 0.59
N PHE A 101 -4.92 3.34 1.89
CA PHE A 101 -4.71 4.56 2.65
C PHE A 101 -3.30 4.59 3.22
N VAL A 102 -2.75 5.78 3.34
CA VAL A 102 -1.45 6.06 3.94
C VAL A 102 -1.64 7.11 5.02
N PHE A 103 -1.26 6.77 6.24
CA PHE A 103 -1.42 7.61 7.42
C PHE A 103 -0.07 8.06 7.96
N ASP A 104 -0.02 9.34 8.33
CA ASP A 104 0.97 9.90 9.23
C ASP A 104 0.35 9.95 10.62
N ALA A 105 0.34 8.78 11.27
CA ALA A 105 -0.23 8.55 12.59
C ALA A 105 0.37 7.27 13.19
N ASP A 106 0.30 7.13 14.52
CA ASP A 106 0.68 5.90 15.20
C ASP A 106 -0.26 4.74 14.81
N GLN A 107 0.29 3.54 14.62
CA GLN A 107 -0.50 2.36 14.25
C GLN A 107 -1.66 2.08 15.21
N PHE A 108 -1.51 2.35 16.50
CA PHE A 108 -2.56 2.11 17.49
C PHE A 108 -3.71 3.11 17.33
N ASP A 109 -3.45 4.31 16.83
CA ASP A 109 -4.49 5.28 16.51
C ASP A 109 -5.28 4.86 15.26
N VAL A 110 -4.57 4.34 14.24
CA VAL A 110 -5.21 3.77 13.04
C VAL A 110 -6.07 2.55 13.41
N VAL A 111 -5.53 1.62 14.19
CA VAL A 111 -6.25 0.43 14.68
C VAL A 111 -7.49 0.82 15.50
N ARG A 112 -7.37 1.83 16.37
CA ARG A 112 -8.51 2.31 17.17
C ARG A 112 -9.60 2.93 16.30
N ALA A 113 -9.24 3.62 15.22
CA ALA A 113 -10.19 4.30 14.35
C ALA A 113 -10.83 3.36 13.31
N LEU A 114 -10.08 2.40 12.77
CA LEU A 114 -10.48 1.63 11.58
C LEU A 114 -10.54 0.11 11.83
N GLY A 115 -10.13 -0.36 13.00
CA GLY A 115 -9.96 -1.76 13.32
C GLY A 115 -8.56 -2.30 12.99
N PRO A 116 -8.17 -3.45 13.56
CA PRO A 116 -6.86 -4.04 13.33
C PRO A 116 -6.73 -4.71 11.96
N GLU A 117 -7.84 -5.15 11.39
CA GLU A 117 -7.88 -5.85 10.12
C GLU A 117 -7.50 -4.91 8.98
N GLY A 118 -6.48 -5.29 8.20
CA GLY A 118 -6.02 -4.51 7.05
C GLY A 118 -5.01 -3.42 7.35
N VAL A 119 -4.54 -3.28 8.61
CA VAL A 119 -3.41 -2.39 8.94
C VAL A 119 -2.10 -3.05 8.53
N LEU A 120 -1.31 -2.33 7.73
CA LEU A 120 -0.03 -2.76 7.17
C LEU A 120 1.07 -1.79 7.60
N LEU A 121 2.21 -2.33 7.98
CA LEU A 121 3.43 -1.60 8.29
C LEU A 121 4.48 -1.86 7.20
N PHE A 122 5.33 -0.87 6.97
CA PHE A 122 6.44 -1.02 6.04
C PHE A 122 7.64 -1.70 6.71
N SER A 123 8.24 -2.70 6.04
CA SER A 123 9.53 -3.26 6.45
C SER A 123 10.32 -3.75 5.24
N LEU A 124 11.42 -3.05 4.91
CA LEU A 124 12.33 -3.41 3.82
C LEU A 124 11.61 -3.67 2.46
N GLY A 125 10.54 -2.91 2.19
CA GLY A 125 9.71 -3.09 0.99
C GLY A 125 8.57 -4.10 1.15
N PHE A 126 8.43 -4.80 2.25
CA PHE A 126 7.37 -5.77 2.47
C PHE A 126 6.29 -5.23 3.41
N PRO A 127 5.00 -5.49 3.14
CA PRO A 127 3.92 -5.19 4.08
C PRO A 127 3.92 -6.21 5.22
N LEU A 128 4.00 -5.73 6.45
CA LEU A 128 3.79 -6.53 7.65
C LEU A 128 2.39 -6.24 8.19
N LEU A 129 1.63 -7.28 8.50
CA LEU A 129 0.36 -7.11 9.21
C LEU A 129 0.65 -6.58 10.62
N ALA A 130 -0.06 -5.52 11.02
CA ALA A 130 0.06 -5.01 12.38
C ALA A 130 -0.33 -6.11 13.37
N ARG A 131 0.54 -6.35 14.35
CA ARG A 131 0.26 -7.36 15.38
C ARG A 131 -0.81 -6.82 16.31
N THR A 132 -1.93 -7.52 16.42
CA THR A 132 -2.85 -7.36 17.54
C THR A 132 -2.06 -7.67 18.81
N ARG A 133 -1.92 -6.72 19.74
CA ARG A 133 -1.46 -7.07 21.08
C ARG A 133 -2.51 -8.03 21.64
N VAL A 134 -2.16 -9.31 21.76
CA VAL A 134 -2.88 -10.22 22.64
C VAL A 134 -2.57 -9.71 24.05
N SER A 135 -3.52 -9.01 24.67
CA SER A 135 -3.48 -8.87 26.12
C SER A 135 -3.63 -10.27 26.69
N LEU A 136 -2.52 -10.82 27.21
CA LEU A 136 -2.61 -11.90 28.19
C LEU A 136 -3.20 -11.26 29.45
N ALA A 137 -4.50 -11.50 29.64
CA ALA A 137 -5.18 -11.28 30.91
C ALA A 137 -4.71 -12.33 31.93
#